data_AF-A0A5N0YTS5-F1
#
_entry.id   AF-A0A5N0YTS5-F1
#
_cell.length_a   1.000
_cell.length_b   1.000
_cell.length_c   1.000
_cell.angle_alpha   90.00
_cell.angle_beta   90.00
_cell.angle_gamma   90.00
#
_symmetry.space_group_name_H-M   'P 1'
#
loop_
_entity.id
_entity.type
_entity.pdbx_description
1 polymer ?
#
loop_
_entity_poly.entity_id
_entity_poly.type
_entity_poly.pdbx_seq_one_letter_code
_entity_poly.pdbx_strand_id
1 'polypeptide(L)' 'MLLIHSGLTRRQNKLICEKFNCQRNEFAIHRFEDGYLVTVKNKEYKIKFSSGRASQIVYAKAMVRVPINQRKQGDQ' A
#
# COMPACT_ATOMS: atom_id res chain seq x y z
N MET A 1 -1.86 3.44 22.05
CA MET A 1 -1.40 2.40 21.10
C MET A 1 -2.43 2.33 19.97
N LEU A 2 -2.24 3.10 18.89
CA LEU A 2 -3.18 3.14 17.77
C LEU A 2 -3.05 1.85 16.96
N LEU A 3 -3.83 0.84 17.34
CA LEU A 3 -4.11 -0.32 16.49
C LEU A 3 -4.93 0.21 15.30
N ILE A 4 -4.23 0.69 14.28
CA ILE A 4 -4.80 0.87 12.96
C ILE A 4 -5.17 -0.55 12.53
N HIS A 5 -6.42 -0.95 12.79
CA HIS A 5 -7.00 -2.15 12.22
C HIS A 5 -6.87 -1.95 10.70
N SER A 6 -5.84 -2.54 10.12
CA SER A 6 -5.58 -2.48 8.69
C SER A 6 -6.72 -3.10 7.88
N GLY A 7 -7.71 -3.72 8.55
CA GLY A 7 -8.92 -4.28 7.93
C GLY A 7 -8.60 -5.45 7.01
N LEU A 8 -7.38 -5.98 7.07
CA LEU A 8 -6.89 -7.03 6.19
C LEU A 8 -7.04 -8.39 6.85
N THR A 9 -7.60 -9.32 6.10
CA THR A 9 -7.66 -10.72 6.47
C THR A 9 -6.26 -11.35 6.44
N ARG A 10 -6.05 -12.45 7.19
CA ARG A 10 -4.78 -13.20 7.17
C ARG A 10 -4.36 -13.61 5.75
N ARG A 11 -5.33 -13.91 4.87
CA ARG A 11 -5.09 -14.24 3.46
C ARG A 11 -4.49 -13.06 2.69
N GLN A 12 -5.05 -11.87 2.85
CA GLN A 12 -4.53 -10.66 2.20
C GLN A 12 -3.11 -10.33 2.67
N ASN A 13 -2.82 -10.46 3.96
CA ASN A 13 -1.46 -10.28 4.48
C ASN A 13 -0.47 -11.26 3.83
N LYS A 14 -0.86 -12.54 3.68
CA LYS A 14 -0.01 -13.53 3.01
C LYS A 14 0.27 -13.17 1.55
N LEU A 15 -0.75 -12.73 0.82
CA LEU A 15 -0.58 -12.34 -0.58
C LEU A 15 0.32 -11.11 -0.75
N ILE A 16 0.31 -10.19 0.20
CA ILE A 16 1.24 -9.06 0.21
C ILE A 16 2.67 -9.57 0.44
N CYS A 17 2.89 -10.44 1.43
CA CYS A 17 4.18 -11.09 1.65
C CYS A 17 4.69 -11.78 0.39
N GLU A 18 3.84 -12.57 -0.28
CA GLU A 18 4.19 -13.29 -1.50
C GLU A 18 4.50 -12.34 -2.66
N LYS A 19 3.75 -11.24 -2.80
CA LYS A 19 3.94 -10.26 -3.89
C LYS A 19 5.21 -9.42 -3.72
N PHE A 20 5.53 -9.03 -2.50
CA PHE A 20 6.65 -8.14 -2.18
C PHE A 20 7.87 -8.86 -1.60
N ASN A 21 7.81 -10.20 -1.51
CA ASN A 21 8.83 -11.05 -0.91
C ASN A 21 9.32 -10.53 0.46
N CYS A 22 8.38 -10.24 1.34
CA CYS A 22 8.63 -9.64 2.65
C CYS A 22 7.93 -10.42 3.77
N GLN A 23 8.43 -10.33 5.00
CA GLN A 23 7.76 -10.89 6.17
C GLN A 23 6.70 -9.93 6.71
N ARG A 24 5.75 -10.46 7.50
CA ARG A 24 4.62 -9.69 8.07
C ARG A 24 5.05 -8.48 8.91
N ASN A 25 6.24 -8.53 9.50
CA ASN A 25 6.78 -7.44 10.32
C ASN A 25 7.70 -6.48 9.54
N GLU A 26 7.99 -6.77 8.27
CA GLU A 26 8.86 -5.95 7.41
C GLU A 26 8.08 -4.91 6.58
N PHE A 27 6.75 -4.89 6.71
CA PHE A 27 5.91 -3.93 6.01
C PHE A 27 4.90 -3.26 6.94
N ALA A 28 4.53 -2.02 6.61
CA ALA A 28 3.40 -1.31 7.19
C ALA A 28 2.27 -1.23 6.16
N ILE A 29 1.01 -1.28 6.62
CA ILE A 29 -0.14 -1.10 5.74
C ILE A 29 -1.11 -0.09 6.33
N HIS A 30 -1.56 0.81 5.47
CA HIS A 30 -2.56 1.82 5.78
C HIS A 30 -3.67 1.78 4.74
N ARG A 31 -4.91 2.03 5.16
CA ARG A 31 -6.01 2.22 4.23
C ARG A 31 -5.80 3.55 3.51
N PHE A 32 -5.87 3.55 2.18
CA PHE A 32 -5.59 4.73 1.36
C PHE A 32 -6.56 4.82 0.19
N GLU A 33 -7.46 5.80 0.24
CA GLU A 33 -8.55 6.00 -0.73
C GLU A 33 -9.31 4.69 -1.03
N ASP A 34 -9.43 4.32 -2.30
CA ASP A 34 -10.04 3.08 -2.81
C ASP A 34 -9.10 1.86 -2.76
N GLY A 35 -8.16 1.83 -1.81
CA GLY A 35 -7.18 0.76 -1.72
C GLY A 35 -6.38 0.78 -0.44
N TYR A 36 -5.16 0.25 -0.53
CA TYR A 36 -4.23 0.14 0.57
C TYR A 36 -2.87 0.68 0.15
N LEU A 37 -2.20 1.35 1.07
CA LEU A 37 -0.82 1.76 0.94
C LEU A 37 0.03 0.77 1.73
N VAL A 38 0.94 0.08 1.04
CA VAL A 38 1.91 -0.83 1.65
C VAL A 38 3.28 -0.17 1.62
N THR A 39 3.92 -0.07 2.77
CA THR A 39 5.28 0.44 2.89
C THR A 39 6.21 -0.72 3.18
N VAL A 40 7.12 -1.04 2.26
CA VAL A 40 8.12 -2.11 2.39
C VAL A 40 9.50 -1.50 2.21
N LYS A 41 10.41 -1.68 3.18
CA LYS A 41 11.82 -1.21 3.08
C LYS A 41 11.93 0.25 2.63
N ASN A 42 11.15 1.14 3.25
CA ASN A 42 11.10 2.59 2.95
C ASN A 42 10.59 2.96 1.55
N LYS A 43 9.95 2.03 0.85
CA LYS A 43 9.24 2.26 -0.42
C LYS A 43 7.75 2.06 -0.22
N GLU A 44 6.95 2.95 -0.79
CA GLU A 44 5.49 2.90 -0.69
C GLU A 44 4.87 2.35 -1.97
N TYR A 45 3.81 1.59 -1.82
CA TYR A 45 3.11 0.94 -2.92
C TYR A 45 1.61 1.07 -2.72
N LYS A 46 0.90 1.61 -3.72
CA LYS A 46 -0.57 1.56 -3.77
C LYS A 46 -0.96 0.19 -4.28
N ILE A 47 -1.71 -0.55 -3.48
CA ILE A 47 -2.34 -1.81 -3.91
C ILE A 47 -3.86 -1.70 -3.86
N LYS A 48 -4.52 -2.42 -4.75
CA LYS A 48 -5.97 -2.65 -4.67
C LYS A 48 -6.25 -4.14 -4.68
N PHE A 49 -7.19 -4.55 -3.85
CA PHE A 49 -7.71 -5.90 -3.86
C PHE A 49 -8.91 -6.01 -4.80
N SER A 50 -9.13 -7.20 -5.36
CA SER A 50 -10.36 -7.54 -6.03
C SER A 50 -11.52 -7.44 -5.04
N SER A 51 -12.63 -6.83 -5.47
CA SER A 51 -13.89 -6.75 -4.72
C SER A 51 -14.64 -8.08 -4.65
N GLY A 52 -14.14 -9.12 -5.34
CA GLY A 52 -14.77 -10.44 -5.40
C GLY A 52 -14.47 -11.33 -4.19
N ARG A 53 -15.00 -12.57 -4.22
CA ARG A 53 -14.79 -13.60 -3.17
C ARG A 53 -13.31 -13.99 -2.96
N ALA A 54 -12.49 -13.82 -3.99
CA ALA A 54 -11.05 -14.02 -3.91
C ALA A 54 -10.37 -12.66 -3.69
N SER A 55 -9.84 -12.45 -2.49
CA SER A 55 -9.04 -11.27 -2.17
C SER A 55 -7.69 -11.34 -2.88
N GLN A 56 -7.63 -11.05 -4.17
CA GLN A 56 -6.38 -11.01 -4.96
C GLN A 56 -5.92 -9.57 -5.17
N ILE A 57 -4.61 -9.35 -5.28
CA ILE A 57 -4.05 -8.03 -5.60
C ILE A 57 -4.20 -7.80 -7.11
N VAL A 58 -5.15 -6.97 -7.51
CA VAL A 58 -5.42 -6.65 -8.94
C VAL A 58 -4.60 -5.46 -9.43
N TYR A 59 -4.07 -4.67 -8.50
CA TYR A 59 -3.27 -3.49 -8.80
C TYR A 59 -2.16 -3.36 -7.77
N ALA A 60 -0.94 -3.09 -8.24
CA ALA A 60 0.19 -2.75 -7.39
C ALA A 60 1.07 -1.74 -8.14
N LYS A 61 1.20 -0.53 -7.61
CA LYS A 61 2.04 0.52 -8.20
C LYS A 61 2.89 1.18 -7.13
N ALA A 62 4.18 1.35 -7.40
CA ALA A 62 5.07 2.11 -6.53
C ALA A 62 4.62 3.57 -6.49
N MET A 63 4.51 4.12 -5.28
CA MET A 63 4.30 5.52 -5.03
C MET A 63 5.64 6.16 -4.71
N VAL A 64 5.95 7.25 -5.41
CA VAL A 64 7.07 8.13 -5.06
C VAL A 64 6.47 9.28 -4.27
N ARG A 65 6.95 9.51 -3.04
CA ARG A 65 6.66 10.76 -2.34
C ARG A 65 7.28 11.88 -3.16
N VAL A 66 6.44 12.66 -3.84
CA VAL A 66 6.91 13.89 -4.49
C VAL A 66 7.27 14.83 -3.34
N PRO A 67 8.55 15.20 -3.14
CA PRO A 67 8.88 16.22 -2.17
C PRO A 67 8.14 17.51 -2.57
N ILE A 68 7.56 18.20 -1.59
CA ILE A 68 6.66 19.35 -1.77
C ILE A 68 7.37 20.55 -2.50
N ASN A 69 8.65 20.43 -2.82
CA ASN A 69 9.43 21.42 -3.56
C ASN A 69 9.16 21.50 -5.09
N GLN A 70 8.24 20.71 -5.65
CA GLN A 70 7.88 20.81 -7.08
C GLN A 70 6.51 21.44 -7.37
N ARG A 71 5.95 22.21 -6.44
CA ARG A 71 4.84 23.15 -6.73
C ARG A 71 5.27 24.59 -6.48
N LYS A 72 6.26 25.07 -7.22
CA LYS A 72 6.36 26.49 -7.56
C LYS A 72 6.82 26.62 -9.00
N GLN A 73 6.13 27.54 -9.68
CA GLN A 73 6.30 28.03 -11.05
C GLN A 73 5.66 27.20 -12.15
N GLY A 74 4.53 27.72 -12.63
CA GLY A 74 3.90 27.27 -13.87
C GLY A 74 2.43 27.63 -14.00
N ASP A 75 2.05 28.90 -13.77
CA ASP A 75 1.14 29.60 -14.70
C ASP A 75 1.30 31.11 -14.47
N GLN A 76 1.60 31.81 -15.56
CA GLN A 76 2.00 33.20 -15.65
C GLN A 76 0.81 34.06 -16.08
#